data_AF-A0A0H2SAN4-F1
#
_entry.id   AF-A0A0H2SAN4-F1
#
_cell.length_a   1.000
_cell.length_b   1.000
_cell.length_c   1.000
_cell.angle_alpha   90.00
_cell.angle_beta   90.00
_cell.angle_gamma   90.00
#
_symmetry.space_group_name_H-M   'P 1'
#
loop_
_entity.id
_entity.type
_entity.pdbx_description
1 polymer ?
#
loop_
_entity_poly.entity_id
_entity_poly.type
_entity_poly.pdbx_seq_one_letter_code
_entity_poly.pdbx_strand_id
1 'polypeptide(L)'
;DLLTLVPENKMEECLIDTLDDYVRREILSHAALLGMQASLVLQNMYCERLRSQLFAKEKKQDLPKGSGKLASDGLPRCLTDDEFLEEVRAYTERQ
;
A
#
# COMPACT_ATOMS: atom_id res chain seq x y z
N ASP A 1 25.77 19.09 25.79
CA ASP A 1 24.77 18.02 25.66
C ASP A 1 24.69 17.29 27.01
N LEU A 2 23.48 17.06 27.52
CA LEU A 2 23.26 16.54 28.88
C LEU A 2 23.79 15.10 29.04
N LEU A 3 23.78 14.31 27.96
CA LEU A 3 24.33 12.96 27.94
C LEU A 3 25.87 12.92 27.90
N THR A 4 26.51 14.06 27.60
CA THR A 4 27.98 14.16 27.49
C THR A 4 28.62 14.84 28.69
N LEU A 5 27.83 15.19 29.70
CA LEU A 5 28.31 15.88 30.88
C LEU A 5 29.14 14.92 31.74
N VAL A 6 30.27 15.38 32.28
CA VAL A 6 31.02 14.61 33.27
C VAL A 6 30.29 14.74 34.60
N PRO A 7 29.76 13.65 35.19
CA PRO A 7 29.02 13.73 36.43
C PRO A 7 29.94 14.13 37.59
N GLU A 8 29.50 15.08 38.41
CA GLU A 8 30.23 15.54 39.60
C GLU A 8 29.92 14.68 40.83
N ASN A 9 28.79 13.98 40.82
CA ASN A 9 28.34 13.14 41.92
C ASN A 9 27.57 11.88 41.44
N LYS A 10 27.41 10.90 42.33
CA LYS A 10 26.73 9.63 42.02
C LYS A 10 25.26 9.79 41.61
N MET A 11 24.59 10.85 42.07
CA MET A 11 23.20 11.10 41.69
C MET A 11 23.13 11.53 40.23
N GLU A 12 24.00 12.42 39.81
CA GLU A 12 24.10 12.86 38.41
C GLU A 12 24.46 11.70 37.48
N GLU A 13 25.38 10.83 37.87
CA GLU A 13 25.70 9.60 37.13
C GLU A 13 24.44 8.75 36.90
N CYS A 14 23.68 8.49 37.98
CA CYS A 14 22.43 7.72 37.90
C CYS A 14 21.35 8.39 37.05
N LEU A 15 21.27 9.73 37.09
CA LEU A 15 20.33 10.50 36.27
C LEU A 15 20.71 10.47 34.79
N ILE A 16 22.00 10.55 34.46
CA ILE A 16 22.51 10.47 33.08
C ILE A 16 22.24 9.08 32.51
N ASP A 17 22.53 8.01 33.26
CA ASP A 17 22.24 6.64 32.85
C ASP A 17 20.75 6.45 32.57
N THR A 18 19.91 6.93 33.48
CA THR A 18 18.45 6.85 33.32
C THR A 18 17.98 7.63 32.09
N LEU A 19 18.55 8.82 31.86
CA LEU A 19 18.22 9.64 30.68
C LEU A 19 18.62 8.95 29.38
N ASP A 20 19.79 8.32 29.33
CA ASP A 20 20.27 7.57 28.17
C ASP A 20 19.32 6.40 27.83
N ASP A 21 18.87 5.66 28.84
CA ASP A 21 17.87 4.59 28.67
C ASP A 21 16.55 5.12 28.07
N TYR A 22 16.08 6.27 28.54
CA TYR A 22 14.87 6.91 28.00
C TYR A 22 15.07 7.36 26.56
N VAL A 23 16.21 7.98 26.23
CA VAL A 23 16.51 8.45 24.88
C VAL A 23 16.59 7.27 23.91
N ARG A 24 17.26 6.18 24.28
CA ARG A 24 17.31 4.94 23.48
C ARG A 24 15.90 4.39 23.25
N ARG A 25 15.07 4.33 24.29
CA ARG A 25 13.69 3.84 24.17
C ARG A 25 12.85 4.70 23.24
N GLU A 26 12.99 6.02 23.36
CA GLU A 26 12.25 6.98 22.55
C GLU A 26 12.63 6.87 21.07
N ILE A 27 13.93 6.78 20.76
CA ILE A 27 14.40 6.60 19.37
C ILE A 27 13.77 5.35 18.74
N LEU A 28 13.76 4.24 19.47
CA LEU A 28 13.17 2.99 18.99
C LEU A 28 11.65 3.11 18.82
N SER A 29 10.96 3.72 19.78
CA SER A 29 9.51 3.93 19.73
C SER A 29 9.11 4.83 18.55
N HIS A 30 9.83 5.94 18.37
CA HIS A 30 9.61 6.88 17.28
C HIS A 30 9.81 6.21 15.91
N ALA A 31 10.90 5.45 15.74
CA ALA A 31 11.16 4.72 14.49
C ALA A 31 10.05 3.69 14.19
N ALA A 32 9.60 2.93 15.19
CA ALA A 32 8.50 1.99 15.04
C ALA A 32 7.18 2.68 14.67
N LEU A 33 6.85 3.79 15.35
CA LEU A 33 5.66 4.57 15.08
C LEU A 33 5.64 5.10 13.64
N LEU A 34 6.78 5.64 13.18
CA LEU A 34 6.92 6.14 11.81
C LEU A 34 6.69 5.02 10.78
N GLY A 35 7.25 3.82 11.02
CA GLY A 35 7.01 2.65 10.18
C GLY A 35 5.54 2.22 10.15
N MET A 36 4.85 2.24 11.30
CA MET A 36 3.42 1.93 11.38
C MET A 36 2.57 2.96 10.62
N GLN A 37 2.86 4.25 10.78
CA GLN A 37 2.15 5.32 10.09
C GLN A 37 2.33 5.23 8.56
N ALA A 38 3.56 5.02 8.10
CA ALA A 38 3.84 4.82 6.67
C ALA A 38 3.07 3.62 6.11
N SER A 39 3.06 2.50 6.85
CA SER A 39 2.31 1.29 6.45
C SER A 39 0.81 1.55 6.38
N LEU A 40 0.24 2.27 7.35
CA LEU A 40 -1.18 2.60 7.37
C LEU A 40 -1.59 3.45 6.17
N VAL A 41 -0.79 4.45 5.81
CA VAL A 41 -1.04 5.29 4.62
C VAL A 41 -1.04 4.44 3.35
N LEU A 42 -0.03 3.59 3.17
CA LEU A 42 0.07 2.71 2.01
C LEU A 42 -1.10 1.72 1.93
N GLN A 43 -1.48 1.14 3.07
CA GLN A 43 -2.62 0.23 3.16
C GLN A 43 -3.94 0.93 2.82
N ASN A 44 -4.15 2.16 3.29
CA ASN A 44 -5.35 2.93 2.94
C ASN A 44 -5.42 3.20 1.44
N MET A 45 -4.34 3.67 0.82
CA MET A 45 -4.29 3.89 -0.62
C MET A 45 -4.55 2.60 -1.41
N TYR A 46 -3.99 1.48 -0.96
CA TYR A 46 -4.22 0.18 -1.58
C TYR A 46 -5.68 -0.25 -1.46
N CYS A 47 -6.27 -0.15 -0.27
CA CYS A 47 -7.67 -0.49 -0.02
C CYS A 47 -8.63 0.37 -0.84
N GLU A 48 -8.38 1.68 -0.97
CA GLU A 48 -9.16 2.57 -1.83
C GLU A 48 -9.11 2.11 -3.29
N ARG A 49 -7.90 1.85 -3.81
CA ARG A 49 -7.73 1.34 -5.18
C ARG A 49 -8.47 0.02 -5.39
N LEU A 50 -8.35 -0.91 -4.44
CA LEU A 50 -9.01 -2.22 -4.52
C LEU A 50 -10.53 -2.07 -4.53
N ARG A 51 -11.08 -1.23 -3.64
CA ARG A 51 -12.53 -0.93 -3.61
C ARG A 51 -13.02 -0.34 -4.91
N SER A 52 -12.29 0.61 -5.51
CA SER A 52 -12.66 1.18 -6.81
C SER A 52 -12.66 0.11 -7.92
N GLN A 53 -11.68 -0.79 -7.92
CA GLN A 53 -11.61 -1.89 -8.90
C GLN A 53 -12.75 -2.89 -8.72
N LEU A 54 -13.08 -3.26 -7.49
CA LEU A 54 -14.20 -4.16 -7.19
C LEU A 54 -15.53 -3.52 -7.62
N PHE A 55 -15.77 -2.27 -7.24
CA PHE A 55 -16.96 -1.53 -7.65
C PHE A 55 -17.11 -1.44 -9.17
N ALA A 56 -16.01 -1.21 -9.90
CA ALA A 56 -16.01 -1.20 -11.35
C ALA A 56 -16.31 -2.58 -11.96
N LYS A 57 -15.85 -3.67 -11.33
CA LYS A 57 -16.18 -5.05 -11.76
C LYS A 57 -17.64 -5.40 -11.50
N GLU A 58 -18.16 -5.07 -10.33
CA GLU A 58 -19.55 -5.32 -9.95
C GLU A 58 -20.52 -4.57 -10.89
N LYS A 59 -20.28 -3.28 -11.12
CA LYS A 59 -21.07 -2.51 -12.11
C LYS A 59 -21.02 -3.10 -13.52
N LYS A 60 -19.92 -3.76 -13.90
CA LYS A 60 -19.78 -4.43 -15.20
C LYS A 60 -20.56 -5.75 -15.27
N GLN A 61 -20.77 -6.45 -14.16
CA GLN A 61 -21.63 -7.64 -14.14
C GLN A 61 -23.11 -7.28 -14.37
N ASP A 62 -23.53 -6.12 -13.88
CA ASP A 62 -24.92 -5.63 -14.02
C ASP A 62 -25.21 -4.99 -15.39
N LEU A 63 -24.19 -4.74 -16.21
CA LEU A 63 -24.34 -4.20 -17.57
C LEU A 63 -24.45 -5.34 -18.60
N PRO A 64 -25.41 -5.31 -19.54
CA PRO A 64 -25.44 -6.27 -20.63
C PRO A 64 -24.12 -6.20 -21.41
N LYS A 65 -23.47 -7.36 -21.61
CA LYS A 65 -22.20 -7.45 -22.35
C LYS A 65 -22.38 -6.81 -23.73
N GLY A 66 -21.77 -5.65 -23.96
CA GLY A 66 -21.82 -4.95 -25.25
C GLY A 66 -21.20 -5.82 -26.34
N SER A 67 -22.00 -6.23 -27.32
CA SER A 67 -21.65 -7.21 -28.34
C SER A 67 -20.75 -6.68 -29.48
N GLY A 68 -20.23 -5.45 -29.39
CA GLY A 68 -19.60 -4.76 -30.53
C GLY A 68 -18.11 -4.45 -30.40
N LYS A 69 -17.42 -4.84 -29.33
CA LYS A 69 -15.98 -4.53 -29.15
C LYS A 69 -15.20 -5.77 -28.72
N LEU A 70 -14.00 -5.94 -29.32
CA LEU A 70 -13.05 -7.00 -28.96
C LEU A 70 -12.69 -6.95 -27.47
N ALA A 71 -12.54 -5.75 -26.91
CA ALA A 71 -12.53 -5.51 -25.47
C ALA A 71 -13.89 -4.91 -25.05
N SER A 72 -14.74 -5.73 -24.43
CA SER A 72 -16.07 -5.35 -23.93
C SER A 72 -16.03 -4.19 -22.92
N ASP A 73 -14.87 -3.97 -22.29
CA ASP A 73 -14.78 -3.23 -21.04
C ASP A 73 -14.03 -1.87 -21.14
N GLY A 74 -13.52 -1.54 -22.33
CA GLY A 74 -12.91 -0.25 -22.67
C GLY A 74 -11.58 0.08 -21.98
N LEU A 75 -11.01 -0.84 -21.20
CA LEU A 75 -9.68 -0.62 -20.61
C LEU A 75 -8.58 -1.09 -21.57
N PRO A 76 -7.51 -0.30 -21.73
CA PRO A 76 -6.32 -0.78 -22.42
C PRO A 76 -5.70 -1.94 -21.63
N ARG A 77 -5.50 -3.07 -22.29
CA ARG A 77 -4.78 -4.24 -21.77
C ARG A 77 -3.78 -4.72 -22.82
N CYS A 78 -2.62 -5.17 -22.37
CA CYS A 78 -1.73 -5.95 -23.22
C CYS A 78 -2.20 -7.40 -23.15
N LEU A 79 -2.72 -7.91 -24.26
CA LEU A 79 -3.04 -9.33 -24.42
C LEU A 79 -1.80 -10.05 -24.93
N THR A 80 -1.64 -11.31 -24.55
CA THR A 80 -0.72 -12.20 -25.26
C THR A 80 -1.31 -12.57 -26.63
N ASP A 81 -0.46 -13.04 -27.55
CA ASP A 81 -0.90 -13.42 -28.90
C ASP A 81 -2.06 -14.43 -28.88
N ASP A 82 -1.99 -15.41 -27.98
CA ASP A 82 -3.02 -16.44 -27.81
C ASP A 82 -4.34 -15.86 -27.30
N GLU A 83 -4.29 -14.99 -26.27
CA GLU A 83 -5.48 -14.34 -25.71
C GLU A 83 -6.19 -13.44 -26.72
N PHE A 84 -5.43 -12.75 -27.58
CA PHE A 84 -5.99 -11.96 -28.67
C PHE A 84 -6.73 -12.82 -29.69
N LEU A 85 -6.12 -13.94 -30.11
CA LEU A 85 -6.72 -14.86 -31.09
C LEU A 85 -8.02 -15.48 -30.57
N GLU A 86 -8.08 -15.84 -29.29
CA GLU A 86 -9.30 -16.37 -28.67
C GLU A 86 -10.44 -15.34 -28.66
N GLU A 87 -10.15 -14.10 -28.25
CA GLU A 87 -11.16 -13.03 -28.21
C GLU A 87 -11.69 -12.68 -29.62
N VAL A 88 -10.81 -12.68 -30.64
CA VAL A 88 -11.20 -12.45 -32.04
C VAL A 88 -12.08 -13.59 -32.56
N ARG A 89 -11.74 -14.85 -32.27
CA ARG A 89 -12.56 -16.01 -32.64
C ARG A 89 -13.93 -15.92 -32.00
N ALA A 90 -13.99 -15.67 -30.70
CA ALA A 90 -15.24 -15.53 -29.96
C ALA A 90 -16.09 -14.35 -30.46
N TYR A 91 -15.48 -13.26 -30.92
CA TYR A 91 -16.20 -12.14 -31.55
C TYR A 91 -16.79 -12.55 -32.91
N THR A 92 -16.04 -13.27 -33.72
CA THR A 92 -16.45 -13.71 -35.07
C THR A 92 -17.60 -14.71 -35.02
N GLU A 93 -17.62 -15.61 -34.04
CA GLU A 93 -18.72 -16.56 -33.81
C GLU A 93 -20.02 -15.91 -33.31
N ARG A 94 -19.92 -14.67 -32.78
CA ARG A 94 -21.07 -13.91 -32.24
C ARG A 94 -21.73 -12.98 -33.28
N GLN A 95 -21.12 -12.80 -34.45
CA GLN A 95 -21.66 -12.05 -35.60
C GLN A 95 -22.46 -12.99 -36.50
#